data_AF-F8Q0S8-F1
#
_entry.id   AF-F8Q0S8-F1
#
_cell.length_a   1.000
_cell.length_b   1.000
_cell.length_c   1.000
_cell.angle_alpha   90.00
_cell.angle_beta   90.00
_cell.angle_gamma   90.00
#
_symmetry.space_group_name_H-M   'P 1'
#
loop_
_entity.id
_entity.type
_entity.pdbx_description
1 polymer ?
#
loop_
_entity_poly.entity_id
_entity_poly.type
_entity_poly.pdbx_seq_one_letter_code
_entity_poly.pdbx_strand_id
1 'polypeptide(L)'
;MQLPPSAFLGTSTNQNQHYPYSQTPTQPPPSALPGTNMYQNQSFPYSMGVDQNQPFFYSPSQMQAPCGTFSSTTIRQGQADLYSSTNHSATQSQTPPHGSLPGMSYAQSHLLATSMSSVEHAQHARTQSGRGDEPAHQSSFATIRAIEQQADTNMEVDVPFSGKQNQPNSGYMAMVLDGLNHVSNQFEKTMNVMDTVAKGMARLEEDMKSRPVSPTKVVIKKPLSRTRRNRRKVVESDEEENDDGGEMAETRPRDKHLEDDNYTENPAWPILGRCVRDNFKRLLKIKSLKCEQLAKLPPPLTDIEIAKFENGDEGAIENTPRSFRIDFSRSWRTFAFNQAVEQCFVKHFMQCVQNGIFIRSGLPQEFVTKERVIHSLGRHVDYVRREYRQINASKSKQKRIEMLQHKAQNAHKSTLLDSRFKACGSRASLQRHENNLLVLLDATAMSGDETDNEVQGAPKTYLISRPHWQSPEMKDFMRKLDHIYRENWRNPHGRRATAGNAPRIRIASNRCKPGHAPRGLW
;
A
#
# COMPACT_ATOMS: atom_id res chain seq x y z
N MET A 1 -23.31 -5.41 89.02
CA MET A 1 -24.21 -4.26 88.76
C MET A 1 -23.94 -3.75 87.36
N GLN A 2 -25.02 -3.58 86.60
CA GLN A 2 -25.17 -2.86 85.31
C GLN A 2 -24.58 -3.45 84.01
N LEU A 3 -25.56 -3.72 83.13
CA LEU A 3 -25.57 -4.12 81.71
C LEU A 3 -25.35 -2.89 80.77
N PRO A 4 -25.61 -2.93 79.45
CA PRO A 4 -24.69 -3.30 78.36
C PRO A 4 -24.69 -2.19 77.24
N PRO A 5 -24.15 -2.40 76.01
CA PRO A 5 -23.99 -1.34 75.01
C PRO A 5 -25.22 -1.17 74.09
N SER A 6 -25.50 0.09 73.71
CA SER A 6 -26.62 0.45 72.83
C SER A 6 -26.26 0.35 71.35
N ALA A 7 -27.04 -0.47 70.64
CA ALA A 7 -27.17 -0.47 69.19
C ALA A 7 -28.03 0.73 68.72
N PHE A 8 -27.72 1.28 67.55
CA PHE A 8 -28.61 2.18 66.82
C PHE A 8 -28.96 1.56 65.46
N LEU A 9 -30.21 1.13 65.33
CA LEU A 9 -30.92 0.89 64.08
C LEU A 9 -31.74 2.15 63.80
N GLY A 10 -31.66 2.67 62.58
CA GLY A 10 -32.50 3.74 62.06
C GLY A 10 -33.02 3.38 60.69
N THR A 11 -34.23 2.84 60.65
CA THR A 11 -35.11 2.75 59.47
C THR A 11 -35.59 4.15 59.07
N SER A 12 -35.83 4.40 57.77
CA SER A 12 -37.17 4.75 57.25
C SER A 12 -37.16 5.48 55.87
N THR A 13 -37.99 4.95 54.97
CA THR A 13 -38.90 5.64 54.01
C THR A 13 -38.37 6.58 52.93
N ASN A 14 -38.23 6.02 51.73
CA ASN A 14 -39.07 6.26 50.54
C ASN A 14 -40.06 7.46 50.58
N GLN A 15 -39.78 8.51 49.78
CA GLN A 15 -40.81 9.41 49.23
C GLN A 15 -40.41 9.87 47.82
N ASN A 16 -41.20 9.40 46.85
CA ASN A 16 -41.35 9.95 45.51
C ASN A 16 -41.65 11.46 45.57
N GLN A 17 -40.84 12.29 44.91
CA GLN A 17 -41.27 13.63 44.50
C GLN A 17 -41.20 13.76 42.98
N HIS A 18 -42.39 13.89 42.40
CA HIS A 18 -42.64 14.36 41.05
C HIS A 18 -42.13 15.80 40.88
N TYR A 19 -41.26 16.04 39.90
CA TYR A 19 -40.98 17.38 39.38
C TYR A 19 -41.86 17.65 38.15
N PRO A 20 -42.57 18.80 38.07
CA PRO A 20 -43.25 19.21 36.85
C PRO A 20 -42.26 19.92 35.90
N TYR A 21 -42.09 19.37 34.70
CA TYR A 21 -41.48 20.06 33.56
C TYR A 21 -42.50 21.02 32.95
N SER A 22 -42.25 22.33 33.08
CA SER A 22 -42.79 23.38 32.23
C SER A 22 -41.74 24.48 32.13
N GLN A 23 -41.08 24.59 30.99
CA GLN A 23 -40.68 25.87 30.39
C GLN A 23 -40.17 25.65 28.95
N THR A 24 -40.93 26.23 28.04
CA THR A 24 -40.70 26.44 26.61
C THR A 24 -39.38 27.18 26.34
N PRO A 25 -38.60 26.79 25.32
CA PRO A 25 -37.55 27.65 24.79
C PRO A 25 -38.13 28.65 23.77
N THR A 26 -37.97 29.92 24.12
CA THR A 26 -38.25 31.13 23.36
C THR A 26 -37.52 31.13 22.02
N GLN A 27 -38.26 31.33 20.92
CA GLN A 27 -37.71 31.61 19.59
C GLN A 27 -36.99 32.97 19.57
N PRO A 28 -35.82 33.09 18.92
CA PRO A 28 -35.25 34.40 18.60
C PRO A 28 -35.98 35.04 17.39
N PRO A 29 -36.11 36.38 17.36
CA PRO A 29 -36.87 37.11 16.34
C PRO A 29 -36.15 37.15 14.98
N PRO A 30 -36.90 37.24 13.86
CA PRO A 30 -36.33 37.33 12.52
C PRO A 30 -35.74 38.72 12.25
N SER A 31 -34.46 38.74 11.89
CA SER A 31 -33.77 39.93 11.39
C SER A 31 -34.29 40.28 10.00
N ALA A 32 -34.95 41.43 9.90
CA ALA A 32 -35.24 42.09 8.65
C ALA A 32 -33.96 42.75 8.10
N LEU A 33 -33.62 42.46 6.84
CA LEU A 33 -32.78 43.33 6.02
C LEU A 33 -33.44 43.50 4.63
N PRO A 34 -33.51 44.74 4.12
CA PRO A 34 -34.00 45.05 2.79
C PRO A 34 -32.86 44.95 1.76
N GLY A 35 -33.17 44.55 0.53
CA GLY A 35 -32.14 44.47 -0.51
C GLY A 35 -32.61 43.91 -1.85
N THR A 36 -33.73 44.40 -2.37
CA THR A 36 -34.10 44.25 -3.77
C THR A 36 -33.11 45.01 -4.65
N ASN A 37 -32.24 44.29 -5.36
CA ASN A 37 -31.52 44.82 -6.52
C ASN A 37 -32.05 44.14 -7.78
N MET A 38 -32.94 44.85 -8.47
CA MET A 38 -33.31 44.59 -9.85
C MET A 38 -32.13 44.91 -10.75
N TYR A 39 -31.62 43.93 -11.50
CA TYR A 39 -30.88 44.23 -12.72
C TYR A 39 -31.88 44.56 -13.83
N GLN A 40 -32.03 45.86 -14.02
CA GLN A 40 -32.80 46.48 -15.07
C GLN A 40 -32.01 46.37 -16.39
N ASN A 41 -32.68 45.79 -17.39
CA ASN A 41 -32.31 45.92 -18.80
C ASN A 41 -32.07 47.39 -19.15
N GLN A 42 -30.90 47.71 -19.70
CA GLN A 42 -30.72 48.88 -20.55
C GLN A 42 -30.23 48.43 -21.91
N SER A 43 -31.19 48.32 -22.81
CA SER A 43 -31.01 48.45 -24.25
C SER A 43 -30.68 49.92 -24.55
N PHE A 44 -29.65 50.18 -25.33
CA PHE A 44 -29.56 51.39 -26.15
C PHE A 44 -29.35 51.04 -27.62
N PRO A 45 -29.95 51.80 -28.56
CA PRO A 45 -30.07 51.44 -29.96
C PRO A 45 -28.98 52.08 -30.86
N TYR A 46 -28.82 51.53 -32.07
CA TYR A 46 -28.61 52.18 -33.40
C TYR A 46 -27.88 53.56 -33.44
N SER A 47 -26.92 53.87 -34.30
CA SER A 47 -26.74 53.55 -35.72
C SER A 47 -25.51 54.30 -36.31
N MET A 48 -25.09 53.89 -37.52
CA MET A 48 -24.48 54.63 -38.64
C MET A 48 -22.98 54.48 -38.97
N GLY A 49 -22.74 54.09 -40.24
CA GLY A 49 -21.55 54.30 -41.09
C GLY A 49 -20.71 53.02 -41.27
N VAL A 50 -20.86 52.16 -42.30
CA VAL A 50 -20.79 52.32 -43.78
C VAL A 50 -19.47 52.91 -44.27
N ASP A 51 -18.58 52.03 -44.76
CA ASP A 51 -17.88 52.06 -46.08
C ASP A 51 -16.92 50.84 -46.14
N GLN A 52 -17.18 49.78 -46.90
CA GLN A 52 -17.02 49.54 -48.35
C GLN A 52 -15.59 49.66 -48.93
N ASN A 53 -15.15 48.53 -49.52
CA ASN A 53 -14.18 48.34 -50.63
C ASN A 53 -12.68 48.60 -50.35
N GLN A 54 -11.68 47.85 -50.82
CA GLN A 54 -11.46 46.64 -51.65
C GLN A 54 -9.94 46.29 -51.50
N PRO A 55 -9.44 45.13 -51.97
CA PRO A 55 -8.09 44.62 -51.71
C PRO A 55 -7.07 45.03 -52.77
N PHE A 56 -5.80 45.13 -52.40
CA PHE A 56 -4.69 45.17 -53.35
C PHE A 56 -3.72 44.00 -53.11
N PHE A 57 -3.69 43.10 -54.08
CA PHE A 57 -2.52 42.27 -54.40
C PHE A 57 -1.45 43.15 -55.05
N TYR A 58 -0.21 43.09 -54.59
CA TYR A 58 0.99 43.02 -55.43
C TYR A 58 2.14 42.38 -54.63
N SER A 59 2.73 41.35 -55.21
CA SER A 59 3.97 40.69 -54.81
C SER A 59 5.15 41.30 -55.60
N PRO A 60 6.36 40.73 -55.58
CA PRO A 60 7.43 40.92 -54.60
C PRO A 60 8.59 41.74 -55.20
N SER A 61 9.52 42.24 -54.37
CA SER A 61 10.82 42.68 -54.86
C SER A 61 11.95 42.33 -53.89
N GLN A 62 12.96 41.75 -54.52
CA GLN A 62 14.24 41.29 -54.01
C GLN A 62 15.01 42.43 -53.34
N MET A 63 15.69 42.15 -52.23
CA MET A 63 17.06 42.65 -52.04
C MET A 63 17.89 41.60 -51.31
N GLN A 64 18.99 41.24 -51.96
CA GLN A 64 20.06 40.38 -51.50
C GLN A 64 21.05 41.18 -50.63
N ALA A 65 21.59 40.48 -49.61
CA ALA A 65 22.96 40.57 -49.08
C ALA A 65 23.39 41.86 -48.32
N PRO A 66 24.43 41.82 -47.44
CA PRO A 66 25.46 40.79 -47.34
C PRO A 66 25.79 40.23 -45.96
N CYS A 67 26.54 39.13 -46.04
CA CYS A 67 27.22 38.40 -44.98
C CYS A 67 28.13 39.30 -44.12
N GLY A 68 27.99 39.17 -42.80
CA GLY A 68 29.00 39.59 -41.82
C GLY A 68 29.67 38.35 -41.23
N THR A 69 30.86 38.04 -41.74
CA THR A 69 31.85 37.14 -41.13
C THR A 69 32.38 37.74 -39.83
N PHE A 70 32.33 37.00 -38.72
CA PHE A 70 33.20 37.24 -37.56
C PHE A 70 34.08 36.02 -37.32
N SER A 71 35.38 36.23 -37.50
CA SER A 71 36.46 35.30 -37.17
C SER A 71 36.89 35.48 -35.71
N SER A 72 37.25 34.33 -35.11
CA SER A 72 38.30 34.04 -34.12
C SER A 72 38.83 35.15 -33.20
N THR A 73 38.90 34.88 -31.90
CA THR A 73 40.08 34.58 -31.02
C THR A 73 39.50 34.48 -29.59
N THR A 74 39.78 33.54 -28.69
CA THR A 74 41.07 33.29 -28.03
C THR A 74 41.02 32.02 -27.17
N ILE A 75 42.16 31.35 -27.21
CA ILE A 75 42.64 30.18 -26.49
C ILE A 75 42.63 30.39 -24.96
N ARG A 76 42.17 29.38 -24.20
CA ARG A 76 42.74 29.08 -22.89
C ARG A 76 42.78 27.57 -22.64
N GLN A 77 43.98 27.06 -22.86
CA GLN A 77 44.48 25.73 -22.54
C GLN A 77 44.86 25.75 -21.05
N GLY A 78 44.32 24.82 -20.26
CA GLY A 78 44.69 24.59 -18.87
C GLY A 78 44.93 23.10 -18.67
N GLN A 79 46.19 22.75 -18.49
CA GLN A 79 46.77 21.41 -18.46
C GLN A 79 46.17 20.50 -17.39
N ALA A 80 46.14 19.22 -17.73
CA ALA A 80 46.01 18.09 -16.82
C ALA A 80 47.38 17.40 -16.76
N ASP A 81 47.98 17.34 -15.57
CA ASP A 81 49.13 16.50 -15.23
C ASP A 81 48.66 15.53 -14.13
N LEU A 82 48.57 14.23 -14.44
CA LEU A 82 49.59 13.20 -14.19
C LEU A 82 49.76 12.87 -12.69
N TYR A 83 49.10 11.79 -12.26
CA TYR A 83 49.62 10.89 -11.24
C TYR A 83 49.42 9.44 -11.70
N SER A 84 50.55 8.79 -12.00
CA SER A 84 50.71 7.34 -12.18
C SER A 84 51.44 6.80 -10.96
N SER A 85 50.87 5.80 -10.28
CA SER A 85 51.54 4.87 -9.34
C SER A 85 50.44 3.94 -8.77
N THR A 86 50.57 2.65 -8.54
CA THR A 86 51.58 1.62 -8.77
C THR A 86 50.84 0.28 -8.72
N ASN A 87 51.35 -0.71 -9.46
CA ASN A 87 50.90 -2.10 -9.41
C ASN A 87 51.30 -2.76 -8.07
N HIS A 88 50.40 -3.52 -7.45
CA HIS A 88 50.78 -4.65 -6.60
C HIS A 88 49.81 -5.83 -6.72
N SER A 89 50.38 -6.91 -7.26
CA SER A 89 50.33 -8.30 -6.80
C SER A 89 49.02 -9.03 -6.54
N ALA A 90 48.94 -10.15 -7.26
CA ALA A 90 48.05 -11.29 -7.14
C ALA A 90 47.99 -11.93 -5.73
N THR A 91 46.81 -12.45 -5.40
CA THR A 91 46.65 -13.65 -4.57
C THR A 91 45.54 -14.52 -5.14
N GLN A 92 45.89 -15.80 -5.33
CA GLN A 92 45.01 -16.92 -5.63
C GLN A 92 43.87 -17.04 -4.61
N SER A 93 42.71 -17.57 -5.03
CA SER A 93 42.16 -18.82 -4.46
C SER A 93 40.66 -18.98 -4.73
N GLN A 94 40.34 -20.18 -5.27
CA GLN A 94 39.12 -20.97 -5.09
C GLN A 94 37.84 -20.61 -5.86
N THR A 95 37.62 -21.41 -6.90
CA THR A 95 36.34 -21.79 -7.51
C THR A 95 35.38 -22.47 -6.51
N PRO A 96 34.07 -22.19 -6.59
CA PRO A 96 33.04 -23.15 -6.21
C PRO A 96 32.31 -23.73 -7.44
N PRO A 97 31.73 -24.93 -7.32
CA PRO A 97 31.20 -25.70 -8.44
C PRO A 97 29.80 -25.25 -8.90
N HIS A 98 29.49 -25.60 -10.16
CA HIS A 98 28.19 -25.85 -10.82
C HIS A 98 26.91 -25.53 -10.02
N GLY A 99 25.84 -24.94 -10.57
CA GLY A 99 25.44 -24.65 -11.94
C GLY A 99 23.93 -24.39 -11.87
N SER A 100 23.48 -23.19 -12.23
CA SER A 100 22.05 -22.83 -12.22
C SER A 100 21.58 -22.64 -13.64
N LEU A 101 20.65 -23.49 -14.09
CA LEU A 101 19.99 -23.38 -15.38
C LEU A 101 19.19 -22.07 -15.47
N PRO A 102 19.34 -21.28 -16.55
CA PRO A 102 18.62 -20.03 -16.69
C PRO A 102 17.15 -20.30 -17.09
N GLY A 103 16.20 -19.88 -16.25
CA GLY A 103 14.78 -19.82 -16.62
C GLY A 103 13.77 -20.36 -15.59
N MET A 104 14.20 -20.94 -14.48
CA MET A 104 13.28 -21.45 -13.46
C MET A 104 12.91 -20.39 -12.42
N SER A 105 11.63 -20.37 -12.02
CA SER A 105 11.17 -19.53 -10.91
C SER A 105 11.57 -20.12 -9.56
N TYR A 106 11.76 -19.28 -8.55
CA TYR A 106 12.16 -19.67 -7.18
C TYR A 106 11.26 -20.76 -6.58
N ALA A 107 9.96 -20.77 -6.91
CA ALA A 107 9.02 -21.79 -6.46
C ALA A 107 9.28 -23.18 -7.07
N GLN A 108 9.74 -23.24 -8.32
CA GLN A 108 10.06 -24.51 -8.99
C GLN A 108 11.39 -25.09 -8.50
N SER A 109 12.39 -24.26 -8.20
CA SER A 109 13.63 -24.73 -7.56
C SER A 109 13.37 -25.29 -6.15
N HIS A 110 12.41 -24.72 -5.41
CA HIS A 110 12.08 -25.20 -4.06
C HIS A 110 11.33 -26.55 -4.09
N LEU A 111 10.44 -26.78 -5.08
CA LEU A 111 9.75 -28.05 -5.27
C LEU A 111 10.71 -29.18 -5.68
N LEU A 112 11.68 -28.90 -6.54
CA LEU A 112 12.72 -29.87 -6.93
C LEU A 112 13.66 -30.22 -5.77
N ALA A 113 14.06 -29.23 -4.96
CA ALA A 113 14.87 -29.47 -3.76
C ALA A 113 14.13 -30.29 -2.69
N THR A 114 12.83 -30.08 -2.53
CA THR A 114 12.02 -30.85 -1.55
C THR A 114 11.75 -32.28 -2.03
N SER A 115 11.62 -32.48 -3.35
CA SER A 115 11.48 -33.80 -3.99
C SER A 115 12.76 -34.64 -3.85
N MET A 116 13.93 -34.06 -4.09
CA MET A 116 15.21 -34.79 -3.99
C MET A 116 15.57 -35.14 -2.53
N SER A 117 15.25 -34.27 -1.58
CA SER A 117 15.43 -34.54 -0.14
C SER A 117 14.57 -35.70 0.37
N SER A 118 13.42 -35.97 -0.25
CA SER A 118 12.53 -37.08 0.12
C SER A 118 12.95 -38.42 -0.48
N VAL A 119 13.73 -38.41 -1.57
CA VAL A 119 14.26 -39.63 -2.20
C VAL A 119 15.56 -40.07 -1.52
N GLU A 120 16.40 -39.14 -1.07
CA GLU A 120 17.64 -39.47 -0.34
C GLU A 120 17.38 -40.03 1.06
N HIS A 121 16.30 -39.60 1.75
CA HIS A 121 15.88 -40.21 3.02
C HIS A 121 15.26 -41.62 2.86
N ALA A 122 14.78 -41.97 1.67
CA ALA A 122 14.23 -43.30 1.39
C ALA A 122 15.29 -44.32 0.92
N GLN A 123 16.46 -43.87 0.45
CA GLN A 123 17.55 -44.74 0.00
C GLN A 123 18.61 -45.02 1.07
N HIS A 124 18.74 -44.19 2.10
CA HIS A 124 19.69 -44.43 3.20
C HIS A 124 19.21 -45.42 4.28
N ALA A 125 17.95 -45.86 4.23
CA ALA A 125 17.39 -46.82 5.18
C ALA A 125 17.50 -48.31 4.75
N ARG A 126 18.20 -48.62 3.64
CA ARG A 126 18.22 -49.99 3.06
C ARG A 126 19.56 -50.71 3.09
N THR A 127 20.60 -50.15 3.70
CA THR A 127 21.88 -50.82 3.88
C THR A 127 22.51 -50.45 5.21
N GLN A 128 22.03 -51.07 6.29
CA GLN A 128 22.86 -51.45 7.44
C GLN A 128 22.04 -52.25 8.46
N SER A 129 22.67 -53.29 9.00
CA SER A 129 22.30 -54.11 10.16
C SER A 129 21.68 -55.48 9.86
N GLY A 130 22.56 -56.48 9.83
CA GLY A 130 22.24 -57.83 10.26
C GLY A 130 22.60 -58.01 11.74
N ARG A 131 21.77 -58.83 12.41
CA ARG A 131 21.90 -59.44 13.75
C ARG A 131 21.63 -58.56 14.97
N GLY A 132 20.61 -58.97 15.73
CA GLY A 132 20.49 -58.73 17.18
C GLY A 132 19.10 -58.31 17.65
N ASP A 133 18.27 -59.31 17.98
CA ASP A 133 17.24 -59.41 19.03
C ASP A 133 16.49 -58.15 19.55
N GLU A 134 15.16 -58.11 19.28
CA GLU A 134 14.00 -57.62 20.08
C GLU A 134 13.98 -56.24 20.82
N PRO A 135 12.80 -55.68 21.20
CA PRO A 135 11.56 -55.47 20.46
C PRO A 135 10.98 -54.02 20.62
N ALA A 136 9.84 -53.78 19.97
CA ALA A 136 8.86 -52.69 20.18
C ALA A 136 9.09 -51.32 19.49
N HIS A 137 8.22 -51.02 18.51
CA HIS A 137 7.43 -49.78 18.40
C HIS A 137 6.44 -49.88 17.22
N GLN A 138 5.27 -50.46 17.46
CA GLN A 138 4.07 -50.26 16.64
C GLN A 138 3.17 -49.28 17.38
N SER A 139 3.17 -48.01 16.97
CA SER A 139 2.27 -46.98 17.49
C SER A 139 1.79 -46.10 16.34
N SER A 140 0.64 -46.48 15.78
CA SER A 140 -0.25 -45.59 15.01
C SER A 140 -1.55 -46.29 14.56
N PHE A 141 -1.67 -47.62 14.67
CA PHE A 141 -2.88 -48.36 14.27
C PHE A 141 -3.74 -48.93 15.42
N ALA A 142 -3.35 -48.71 16.69
CA ALA A 142 -4.10 -49.21 17.85
C ALA A 142 -5.28 -48.29 18.28
N THR A 143 -5.26 -47.01 17.91
CA THR A 143 -6.28 -46.04 18.38
C THR A 143 -7.62 -46.18 17.65
N ILE A 144 -7.63 -46.72 16.43
CA ILE A 144 -8.86 -46.81 15.62
C ILE A 144 -9.70 -48.04 16.01
N ARG A 145 -9.08 -49.14 16.49
CA ARG A 145 -9.83 -50.32 16.98
C ARG A 145 -10.35 -50.19 18.41
N ALA A 146 -9.81 -49.26 19.21
CA ALA A 146 -10.24 -49.05 20.59
C ALA A 146 -11.61 -48.33 20.70
N ILE A 147 -12.04 -47.62 19.65
CA ILE A 147 -13.33 -46.92 19.62
C ILE A 147 -14.47 -47.86 19.18
N GLU A 148 -14.14 -48.93 18.44
CA GLU A 148 -15.13 -49.88 17.90
C GLU A 148 -15.50 -51.01 18.88
N GLN A 149 -14.74 -51.21 19.96
CA GLN A 149 -15.00 -52.26 20.96
C GLN A 149 -15.70 -51.78 22.25
N GLN A 150 -16.03 -50.49 22.38
CA GLN A 150 -16.79 -49.97 23.52
C GLN A 150 -18.32 -49.98 23.35
N ALA A 151 -18.84 -50.54 22.24
CA ALA A 151 -20.27 -50.58 21.97
C ALA A 151 -20.99 -51.88 22.41
N ASP A 152 -20.27 -52.91 22.88
CA ASP A 152 -20.83 -54.27 23.03
C ASP A 152 -20.69 -54.91 24.44
N THR A 153 -20.61 -54.12 25.51
CA THR A 153 -20.73 -54.67 26.87
C THR A 153 -21.96 -54.13 27.59
N ASN A 154 -23.05 -54.89 27.46
CA ASN A 154 -24.19 -54.91 28.36
C ASN A 154 -23.71 -55.22 29.80
N MET A 155 -23.94 -54.30 30.73
CA MET A 155 -24.10 -54.64 32.14
C MET A 155 -25.55 -54.36 32.55
N GLU A 156 -26.23 -55.46 32.79
CA GLU A 156 -27.52 -55.60 33.44
C GLU A 156 -27.44 -55.01 34.85
N VAL A 157 -28.17 -53.91 35.09
CA VAL A 157 -28.41 -53.38 36.44
C VAL A 157 -29.91 -53.07 36.53
N ASP A 158 -30.61 -53.95 37.25
CA ASP A 158 -31.99 -53.77 37.67
C ASP A 158 -32.14 -52.55 38.57
N VAL A 159 -32.89 -51.54 38.11
CA VAL A 159 -33.41 -50.43 38.94
C VAL A 159 -34.85 -50.16 38.51
N PRO A 160 -35.80 -50.01 39.46
CA PRO A 160 -37.21 -50.01 39.13
C PRO A 160 -37.69 -48.75 38.39
N PHE A 161 -38.55 -49.05 37.44
CA PHE A 161 -39.23 -48.20 36.47
C PHE A 161 -40.17 -47.19 37.16
N SER A 162 -39.94 -45.89 36.94
CA SER A 162 -40.98 -44.85 37.07
C SER A 162 -41.05 -44.11 35.74
N GLY A 163 -42.15 -44.36 35.03
CA GLY A 163 -42.31 -44.00 33.63
C GLY A 163 -42.42 -42.51 33.38
N LYS A 164 -41.55 -42.01 32.49
CA LYS A 164 -41.87 -40.95 31.53
C LYS A 164 -41.21 -41.30 30.20
N GLN A 165 -42.02 -41.67 29.21
CA GLN A 165 -41.60 -41.85 27.82
C GLN A 165 -41.05 -40.52 27.29
N ASN A 166 -39.72 -40.39 27.26
CA ASN A 166 -39.04 -39.34 26.51
C ASN A 166 -38.96 -39.79 25.05
N GLN A 167 -39.66 -39.10 24.16
CA GLN A 167 -39.48 -39.29 22.73
C GLN A 167 -38.06 -38.85 22.32
N PRO A 168 -37.37 -39.61 21.46
CA PRO A 168 -36.05 -39.23 20.98
C PRO A 168 -36.14 -37.92 20.20
N ASN A 169 -35.29 -36.98 20.60
CA ASN A 169 -35.25 -35.61 20.12
C ASN A 169 -34.78 -35.58 18.65
N SER A 170 -35.73 -35.72 17.72
CA SER A 170 -35.56 -35.80 16.26
C SER A 170 -34.62 -34.74 15.68
N GLY A 171 -34.53 -33.57 16.32
CA GLY A 171 -33.64 -32.48 15.90
C GLY A 171 -32.14 -32.80 16.00
N TYR A 172 -31.71 -33.70 16.88
CA TYR A 172 -30.29 -34.04 17.01
C TYR A 172 -29.79 -34.88 15.83
N MET A 173 -30.58 -35.86 15.38
CA MET A 173 -30.21 -36.70 14.23
C MET A 173 -30.17 -35.91 12.92
N ALA A 174 -31.05 -34.92 12.75
CA ALA A 174 -31.01 -34.02 11.59
C ALA A 174 -29.70 -33.20 11.54
N MET A 175 -29.25 -32.63 12.67
CA MET A 175 -27.98 -31.90 12.73
C MET A 175 -26.76 -32.78 12.43
N VAL A 176 -26.77 -34.04 12.88
CA VAL A 176 -25.67 -34.98 12.60
C VAL A 176 -25.62 -35.34 11.10
N LEU A 177 -26.77 -35.58 10.47
CA LEU A 177 -26.87 -35.89 9.04
C LEU A 177 -26.44 -34.69 8.16
N ASP A 178 -26.82 -33.47 8.54
CA ASP A 178 -26.38 -32.26 7.85
C ASP A 178 -24.87 -32.04 7.97
N GLY A 179 -24.29 -32.34 9.13
CA GLY A 179 -22.84 -32.31 9.36
C GLY A 179 -22.10 -33.29 8.44
N LEU A 180 -22.57 -34.52 8.33
CA LEU A 180 -21.97 -35.55 7.47
C LEU A 180 -22.08 -35.19 5.99
N ASN A 181 -23.22 -34.65 5.55
CA ASN A 181 -23.39 -34.16 4.18
C ASN A 181 -22.48 -32.98 3.87
N HIS A 182 -22.24 -32.08 4.82
CA HIS A 182 -21.30 -30.98 4.63
C HIS A 182 -19.87 -31.48 4.43
N VAL A 183 -19.43 -32.46 5.25
CA VAL A 183 -18.09 -33.05 5.15
C VAL A 183 -17.91 -33.79 3.82
N SER A 184 -18.92 -34.57 3.39
CA SER A 184 -18.89 -35.27 2.10
C SER A 184 -18.74 -34.29 0.91
N ASN A 185 -19.53 -33.22 0.91
CA ASN A 185 -19.46 -32.18 -0.12
C ASN A 185 -18.11 -31.44 -0.14
N GLN A 186 -17.45 -31.27 1.01
CA GLN A 186 -16.11 -30.69 1.07
C GLN A 186 -15.07 -31.65 0.45
N PHE A 187 -15.18 -32.94 0.76
CA PHE A 187 -14.27 -33.96 0.22
C PHE A 187 -14.34 -34.02 -1.31
N GLU A 188 -15.55 -34.04 -1.87
CA GLU A 188 -15.76 -34.06 -3.33
C GLU A 188 -15.19 -32.81 -4.02
N LYS A 189 -15.33 -31.62 -3.42
CA LYS A 189 -14.70 -30.39 -3.93
C LYS A 189 -13.18 -30.50 -3.94
N THR A 190 -12.57 -31.07 -2.90
CA THR A 190 -11.12 -31.24 -2.86
C THR A 190 -10.62 -32.22 -3.92
N MET A 191 -11.36 -33.31 -4.18
CA MET A 191 -11.01 -34.27 -5.23
C MET A 191 -11.07 -33.63 -6.64
N ASN A 192 -12.09 -32.83 -6.92
CA ASN A 192 -12.21 -32.13 -8.20
C ASN A 192 -11.07 -31.13 -8.46
N VAL A 193 -10.57 -30.46 -7.40
CA VAL A 193 -9.39 -29.58 -7.51
C VAL A 193 -8.13 -30.39 -7.81
N MET A 194 -7.92 -31.54 -7.15
CA MET A 194 -6.76 -32.39 -7.41
C MET A 194 -6.76 -32.94 -8.84
N ASP A 195 -7.91 -33.35 -9.37
CA ASP A 195 -8.03 -33.85 -10.74
C ASP A 195 -7.75 -32.74 -11.77
N THR A 196 -8.15 -31.50 -11.49
CA THR A 196 -7.84 -30.33 -12.32
C THR A 196 -6.33 -30.04 -12.34
N VAL A 197 -5.66 -30.15 -11.19
CA VAL A 197 -4.21 -29.97 -11.09
C VAL A 197 -3.47 -31.07 -11.84
N ALA A 198 -3.91 -32.33 -11.71
CA ALA A 198 -3.32 -33.45 -12.44
C ALA A 198 -3.41 -33.27 -13.96
N LYS A 199 -4.59 -32.85 -14.46
CA LYS A 199 -4.79 -32.52 -15.89
C LYS A 199 -3.91 -31.35 -16.34
N GLY A 200 -3.70 -30.34 -15.50
CA GLY A 200 -2.81 -29.21 -15.78
C GLY A 200 -1.35 -29.63 -15.93
N MET A 201 -0.88 -30.53 -15.05
CA MET A 201 0.49 -31.05 -15.10
C MET A 201 0.74 -31.91 -16.34
N ALA A 202 -0.21 -32.76 -16.73
CA ALA A 202 -0.10 -33.58 -17.94
C ALA A 202 0.04 -32.72 -19.22
N ARG A 203 -0.71 -31.62 -19.34
CA ARG A 203 -0.61 -30.68 -20.47
C ARG A 203 0.74 -29.97 -20.54
N LEU A 204 1.31 -29.65 -19.37
CA LEU A 204 2.59 -28.96 -19.28
C LEU A 204 3.74 -29.89 -19.71
N GLU A 205 3.64 -31.18 -19.38
CA GLU A 205 4.58 -32.20 -19.84
C GLU A 205 4.53 -32.39 -21.37
N GLU A 206 3.34 -32.36 -21.97
CA GLU A 206 3.15 -32.45 -23.42
C GLU A 206 3.69 -31.21 -24.17
N ASP A 207 3.51 -30.01 -23.60
CA ASP A 207 4.06 -28.76 -24.16
C ASP A 207 5.60 -28.71 -24.06
N MET A 208 6.18 -29.34 -23.04
CA MET A 208 7.63 -29.46 -22.90
C MET A 208 8.23 -30.45 -23.91
N LYS A 209 7.53 -31.54 -24.24
CA LYS A 209 7.99 -32.54 -25.22
C LYS A 209 7.89 -32.06 -26.67
N SER A 210 7.00 -31.12 -26.97
CA SER A 210 6.71 -30.67 -28.34
C SER A 210 7.53 -29.45 -28.82
N ARG A 211 8.41 -28.87 -28.00
CA ARG A 211 9.24 -27.73 -28.42
C ARG A 211 10.52 -28.16 -29.15
N PRO A 212 10.66 -27.87 -30.46
CA PRO A 212 11.92 -28.11 -31.16
C PRO A 212 13.01 -27.16 -30.65
N VAL A 213 14.14 -27.73 -30.22
CA VAL A 213 15.30 -26.99 -29.75
C VAL A 213 16.02 -26.38 -30.95
N SER A 214 15.75 -25.10 -31.24
CA SER A 214 16.51 -24.35 -32.25
C SER A 214 17.89 -23.95 -31.70
N PRO A 215 18.98 -24.10 -32.47
CA PRO A 215 20.34 -23.82 -32.03
C PRO A 215 20.53 -22.32 -31.74
N THR A 216 21.02 -22.03 -30.54
CA THR A 216 21.11 -20.67 -30.01
C THR A 216 22.34 -19.95 -30.58
N LYS A 217 22.14 -18.99 -31.48
CA LYS A 217 23.18 -18.02 -31.88
C LYS A 217 23.48 -17.09 -30.69
N VAL A 218 24.73 -17.10 -30.24
CA VAL A 218 25.27 -16.20 -29.21
C VAL A 218 25.30 -14.77 -29.77
N VAL A 219 24.32 -13.96 -29.37
CA VAL A 219 24.31 -12.51 -29.64
C VAL A 219 24.90 -11.78 -28.44
N ILE A 220 26.06 -11.18 -28.66
CA ILE A 220 26.76 -10.31 -27.70
C ILE A 220 25.87 -9.09 -27.43
N LYS A 221 25.27 -9.01 -26.24
CA LYS A 221 24.44 -7.88 -25.81
C LYS A 221 25.34 -6.75 -25.29
N LYS A 222 25.26 -5.60 -25.95
CA LYS A 222 25.84 -4.33 -25.49
C LYS A 222 25.25 -3.91 -24.12
N PRO A 223 26.01 -3.16 -23.30
CA PRO A 223 25.62 -2.81 -21.93
C PRO A 223 24.34 -1.98 -21.88
N LEU A 224 23.39 -2.43 -21.07
CA LEU A 224 22.12 -1.77 -20.80
C LEU A 224 22.36 -0.42 -20.13
N SER A 225 21.86 0.62 -20.78
CA SER A 225 21.75 1.99 -20.30
C SER A 225 21.12 2.07 -18.91
N ARG A 226 21.81 2.78 -18.01
CA ARG A 226 21.37 3.36 -16.72
C ARG A 226 19.88 3.18 -16.41
N THR A 227 19.59 2.25 -15.50
CA THR A 227 18.31 2.13 -14.80
C THR A 227 18.11 3.38 -13.93
N ARG A 228 17.44 4.41 -14.48
CA ARG A 228 17.06 5.65 -13.78
C ARG A 228 15.88 5.37 -12.84
N ARG A 229 16.13 4.59 -11.80
CA ARG A 229 15.16 4.20 -10.78
C ARG A 229 15.73 4.59 -9.42
N ASN A 230 15.79 5.89 -9.11
CA ASN A 230 15.92 6.42 -7.74
C ASN A 230 15.92 7.96 -7.67
N ARG A 231 15.05 8.63 -8.44
CA ARG A 231 14.77 10.06 -8.19
C ARG A 231 13.27 10.32 -8.04
N ARG A 232 12.59 9.46 -7.28
CA ARG A 232 11.46 9.93 -6.50
C ARG A 232 12.06 10.78 -5.39
N LYS A 233 12.22 12.09 -5.63
CA LYS A 233 12.23 13.03 -4.50
C LYS A 233 11.02 12.64 -3.66
N VAL A 234 11.21 12.52 -2.35
CA VAL A 234 10.13 12.60 -1.37
C VAL A 234 9.56 14.00 -1.58
N VAL A 235 8.66 14.13 -2.55
CA VAL A 235 7.75 15.25 -2.62
C VAL A 235 6.84 14.98 -1.45
N GLU A 236 7.13 15.67 -0.35
CA GLU A 236 6.18 15.98 0.67
C GLU A 236 4.95 16.50 -0.08
N SER A 237 3.96 15.62 -0.22
CA SER A 237 2.70 15.98 -0.82
C SER A 237 2.10 17.01 0.12
N ASP A 238 2.13 18.27 -0.29
CA ASP A 238 1.17 19.28 0.14
C ASP A 238 -0.20 18.70 -0.26
N GLU A 239 -0.74 17.83 0.58
CA GLU A 239 -2.13 17.42 0.52
C GLU A 239 -2.90 18.71 0.78
N GLU A 240 -3.46 19.31 -0.27
CA GLU A 240 -4.45 20.37 -0.14
C GLU A 240 -5.50 19.87 0.87
N GLU A 241 -5.45 20.47 2.05
CA GLU A 241 -6.38 20.26 3.15
C GLU A 241 -7.78 20.57 2.61
N ASN A 242 -8.51 19.52 2.22
CA ASN A 242 -9.95 19.61 2.21
C ASN A 242 -10.36 19.73 3.69
N ASP A 243 -10.52 20.99 4.10
CA ASP A 243 -11.14 21.49 5.33
C ASP A 243 -12.59 20.99 5.41
N ASP A 244 -12.74 19.69 5.68
CA ASP A 244 -13.99 19.06 6.10
C ASP A 244 -13.94 18.93 7.63
N GLY A 245 -14.04 20.09 8.28
CA GLY A 245 -14.59 20.30 9.60
C GLY A 245 -14.16 19.36 10.73
N GLY A 246 -13.29 19.86 11.61
CA GLY A 246 -13.51 19.66 13.05
C GLY A 246 -12.63 18.66 13.79
N GLU A 247 -11.39 18.45 13.36
CA GLU A 247 -10.33 18.05 14.30
C GLU A 247 -9.05 18.68 13.77
N MET A 248 -8.63 19.79 14.38
CA MET A 248 -7.40 20.51 14.04
C MET A 248 -6.33 19.49 13.67
N ALA A 249 -6.01 19.38 12.38
CA ALA A 249 -4.82 18.68 11.95
C ALA A 249 -3.74 19.29 12.82
N GLU A 250 -3.16 18.47 13.70
CA GLU A 250 -2.13 18.88 14.63
C GLU A 250 -0.92 19.23 13.76
N THR A 251 -0.99 20.42 13.15
CA THR A 251 0.03 21.11 12.37
C THR A 251 1.04 21.60 13.39
N ARG A 252 1.62 20.62 14.08
CA ARG A 252 2.67 20.85 15.04
C ARG A 252 3.96 21.11 14.29
N PRO A 253 4.84 21.92 14.89
CA PRO A 253 6.19 22.13 14.40
C PRO A 253 6.80 20.75 14.20
N ARG A 254 7.13 20.42 12.95
CA ARG A 254 8.08 19.36 12.63
C ARG A 254 9.24 19.59 13.58
N ASP A 255 9.55 18.63 14.45
CA ASP A 255 10.69 18.71 15.37
C ASP A 255 11.93 18.89 14.49
N LYS A 256 12.29 20.14 14.18
CA LYS A 256 13.35 20.50 13.24
C LYS A 256 14.69 19.96 13.72
N HIS A 257 14.77 19.56 14.99
CA HIS A 257 15.95 19.00 15.61
C HIS A 257 16.26 17.55 15.19
N LEU A 258 15.37 16.87 14.45
CA LEU A 258 15.61 15.57 13.81
C LEU A 258 15.72 15.67 12.28
N GLU A 259 15.91 16.87 11.71
CA GLU A 259 16.01 17.01 10.25
C GLU A 259 17.42 16.71 9.69
N ASP A 260 18.43 16.49 10.55
CA ASP A 260 19.78 16.04 10.17
C ASP A 260 19.88 14.50 10.08
N ASP A 261 18.80 13.83 9.66
CA ASP A 261 18.70 12.37 9.63
C ASP A 261 19.35 11.77 8.36
N ASN A 262 20.66 12.05 8.19
CA ASN A 262 21.55 11.46 7.16
C ASN A 262 21.47 9.92 7.14
N TYR A 263 21.10 9.29 8.26
CA TYR A 263 20.94 7.84 8.31
C TYR A 263 19.80 7.30 7.44
N THR A 264 18.84 8.13 6.99
CA THR A 264 17.80 7.70 6.05
C THR A 264 18.34 7.39 4.65
N GLU A 265 19.51 7.91 4.30
CA GLU A 265 20.22 7.61 3.06
C GLU A 265 21.00 6.28 3.13
N ASN A 266 21.21 5.74 4.34
CA ASN A 266 21.93 4.48 4.51
C ASN A 266 21.13 3.31 3.90
N PRO A 267 21.78 2.42 3.11
CA PRO A 267 21.10 1.27 2.49
C PRO A 267 20.47 0.28 3.49
N ALA A 268 20.88 0.29 4.76
CA ALA A 268 20.27 -0.52 5.82
C ALA A 268 18.93 0.07 6.32
N TRP A 269 18.63 1.34 6.08
CA TRP A 269 17.40 1.99 6.56
C TRP A 269 16.11 1.35 6.04
N PRO A 270 15.97 1.05 4.73
CA PRO A 270 14.80 0.30 4.22
C PRO A 270 14.66 -1.10 4.84
N ILE A 271 15.76 -1.74 5.21
CA ILE A 271 15.79 -3.08 5.84
C ILE A 271 15.30 -2.99 7.29
N LEU A 272 15.82 -2.01 8.05
CA LEU A 272 15.35 -1.72 9.41
C LEU A 272 13.85 -1.43 9.42
N GLY A 273 13.40 -0.54 8.53
CA GLY A 273 11.98 -0.21 8.42
C GLY A 273 11.12 -1.42 8.11
N ARG A 274 11.60 -2.38 7.30
CA ARG A 274 10.88 -3.64 7.06
C ARG A 274 10.78 -4.50 8.31
N CYS A 275 11.89 -4.68 9.03
CA CYS A 275 11.94 -5.47 10.26
C CYS A 275 11.02 -4.87 11.35
N VAL A 276 11.03 -3.54 11.51
CA VAL A 276 10.15 -2.82 12.44
C VAL A 276 8.68 -3.08 12.10
N ARG A 277 8.29 -2.93 10.82
CA ARG A 277 6.92 -3.20 10.37
C ARG A 277 6.48 -4.65 10.62
N ASP A 278 7.37 -5.60 10.36
CA ASP A 278 7.06 -7.02 10.53
C ASP A 278 6.93 -7.40 12.00
N ASN A 279 7.78 -6.87 12.89
CA ASN A 279 7.65 -7.07 14.33
C ASN A 279 6.39 -6.39 14.89
N PHE A 280 6.08 -5.18 14.41
CA PHE A 280 4.88 -4.44 14.78
C PHE A 280 3.59 -5.21 14.45
N LYS A 281 3.50 -5.73 13.23
CA LYS A 281 2.38 -6.59 12.81
C LYS A 281 2.26 -7.85 13.67
N ARG A 282 3.40 -8.47 14.04
CA ARG A 282 3.44 -9.66 14.91
C ARG A 282 2.90 -9.36 16.30
N LEU A 283 3.33 -8.26 16.92
CA LEU A 283 2.87 -7.86 18.26
C LEU A 283 1.38 -7.50 18.27
N LEU A 284 0.88 -6.82 17.23
CA LEU A 284 -0.55 -6.56 17.06
C LEU A 284 -1.36 -7.78 16.61
N LYS A 285 -0.72 -8.93 16.38
CA LYS A 285 -1.35 -10.18 15.92
C LYS A 285 -2.14 -10.01 14.61
N ILE A 286 -1.68 -9.13 13.72
CA ILE A 286 -2.28 -8.89 12.39
C ILE A 286 -1.36 -9.38 11.27
N LYS A 287 -1.95 -9.92 10.20
CA LYS A 287 -1.19 -10.41 9.03
C LYS A 287 -0.85 -9.30 8.03
N SER A 288 -1.73 -8.29 7.92
CA SER A 288 -1.60 -7.21 6.96
C SER A 288 -2.26 -5.93 7.48
N LEU A 289 -1.90 -4.77 6.93
CA LEU A 289 -2.50 -3.47 7.27
C LEU A 289 -3.73 -3.15 6.41
N LYS A 290 -4.44 -4.19 5.95
CA LYS A 290 -5.68 -4.04 5.18
C LYS A 290 -6.82 -3.71 6.13
N CYS A 291 -7.87 -3.08 5.58
CA CYS A 291 -9.08 -2.69 6.32
C CYS A 291 -9.64 -3.82 7.20
N GLU A 292 -9.73 -5.04 6.67
CA GLU A 292 -10.26 -6.20 7.39
C GLU A 292 -9.47 -6.59 8.65
N GLN A 293 -8.16 -6.35 8.66
CA GLN A 293 -7.30 -6.71 9.79
C GLN A 293 -7.24 -5.55 10.80
N LEU A 294 -7.19 -4.32 10.31
CA LEU A 294 -7.23 -3.12 11.16
C LEU A 294 -8.59 -2.98 11.87
N ALA A 295 -9.68 -3.42 11.24
CA ALA A 295 -11.01 -3.45 11.87
C ALA A 295 -11.14 -4.49 13.01
N LYS A 296 -10.22 -5.45 13.10
CA LYS A 296 -10.16 -6.44 14.20
C LYS A 296 -9.37 -5.96 15.41
N LEU A 297 -8.71 -4.80 15.29
CA LEU A 297 -7.99 -4.22 16.41
C LEU A 297 -8.99 -3.80 17.50
N PRO A 298 -8.57 -3.84 18.78
CA PRO A 298 -9.42 -3.38 19.86
C PRO A 298 -9.84 -1.92 19.64
N PRO A 299 -11.04 -1.52 20.12
CA PRO A 299 -11.49 -0.14 20.02
C PRO A 299 -10.51 0.82 20.73
N PRO A 300 -10.62 2.14 20.47
CA PRO A 300 -9.90 3.15 21.25
C PRO A 300 -10.09 2.97 22.75
N LEU A 301 -9.14 3.44 23.56
CA LEU A 301 -9.24 3.33 25.00
C LEU A 301 -10.40 4.19 25.50
N THR A 302 -11.18 3.63 26.42
CA THR A 302 -12.20 4.37 27.15
C THR A 302 -11.55 5.25 28.22
N ASP A 303 -12.18 6.36 28.59
CA ASP A 303 -11.60 7.28 29.59
C ASP A 303 -11.37 6.59 30.96
N ILE A 304 -12.15 5.55 31.28
CA ILE A 304 -11.97 4.71 32.47
C ILE A 304 -10.67 3.89 32.38
N GLU A 305 -10.39 3.28 31.23
CA GLU A 305 -9.13 2.56 31.01
C GLU A 305 -7.92 3.50 31.07
N ILE A 306 -8.07 4.72 30.54
CA ILE A 306 -7.02 5.76 30.59
C ILE A 306 -6.75 6.17 32.04
N ALA A 307 -7.80 6.48 32.82
CA ALA A 307 -7.66 6.86 34.22
C ALA A 307 -7.00 5.75 35.06
N LYS A 308 -7.41 4.48 34.87
CA LYS A 308 -6.78 3.34 35.54
C LYS A 308 -5.30 3.20 35.22
N PHE A 309 -4.92 3.44 33.97
CA PHE A 309 -3.52 3.41 33.55
C PHE A 309 -2.70 4.55 34.18
N GLU A 310 -3.25 5.76 34.22
CA GLU A 310 -2.58 6.93 34.80
C GLU A 310 -2.43 6.83 36.33
N ASN A 311 -3.42 6.26 37.02
CA ASN A 311 -3.38 6.04 38.48
C ASN A 311 -2.52 4.84 38.89
N GLY A 312 -2.22 3.93 37.95
CA GLY A 312 -1.56 2.65 38.27
C GLY A 312 -2.45 1.70 39.09
N ASP A 313 -3.76 1.77 38.88
CA ASP A 313 -4.74 0.96 39.62
C ASP A 313 -4.62 -0.54 39.28
N GLU A 314 -5.05 -1.40 40.19
CA GLU A 314 -5.14 -2.85 39.94
C GLU A 314 -6.10 -3.11 38.75
N GLY A 315 -5.60 -3.83 37.75
CA GLY A 315 -6.32 -4.05 36.48
C GLY A 315 -6.07 -2.97 35.42
N ALA A 316 -5.11 -2.06 35.61
CA ALA A 316 -4.57 -1.23 34.53
C ALA A 316 -4.08 -2.10 33.36
N ILE A 317 -4.23 -1.59 32.14
CA ILE A 317 -3.81 -2.31 30.94
C ILE A 317 -2.28 -2.39 30.93
N GLU A 318 -1.74 -3.60 31.14
CA GLU A 318 -0.32 -3.83 31.06
C GLU A 318 0.16 -3.86 29.61
N ASN A 319 1.10 -2.98 29.29
CA ASN A 319 1.77 -2.96 27.98
C ASN A 319 2.91 -3.98 27.95
N THR A 320 2.58 -5.24 27.69
CA THR A 320 3.56 -6.32 27.49
C THR A 320 3.60 -6.74 26.01
N PRO A 321 4.66 -7.43 25.55
CA PRO A 321 4.67 -8.00 24.20
C PRO A 321 3.52 -9.00 23.93
N ARG A 322 2.91 -9.59 24.97
CA ARG A 322 1.78 -10.53 24.84
C ARG A 322 0.42 -9.83 24.74
N SER A 323 0.30 -8.68 25.41
CA SER A 323 -0.88 -7.81 25.51
C SER A 323 -0.68 -6.46 24.79
N PHE A 324 0.08 -6.47 23.68
CA PHE A 324 0.46 -5.25 22.97
C PHE A 324 -0.76 -4.57 22.33
N ARG A 325 -1.10 -3.37 22.79
CA ARG A 325 -2.23 -2.55 22.31
C ARG A 325 -1.76 -1.12 22.07
N ILE A 326 -2.28 -0.47 21.03
CA ILE A 326 -2.02 0.95 20.72
C ILE A 326 -3.36 1.65 20.61
N ASP A 327 -3.47 2.86 21.16
CA ASP A 327 -4.59 3.73 20.87
C ASP A 327 -4.28 4.61 19.66
N PHE A 328 -4.85 4.24 18.51
CA PHE A 328 -4.66 4.97 17.25
C PHE A 328 -5.47 6.28 17.17
N SER A 329 -6.43 6.50 18.08
CA SER A 329 -7.21 7.74 18.15
C SER A 329 -6.39 8.88 18.76
N ARG A 330 -5.68 8.60 19.85
CA ARG A 330 -4.82 9.55 20.57
C ARG A 330 -3.46 9.74 19.88
N SER A 331 -2.75 10.79 20.25
CA SER A 331 -1.43 11.10 19.70
C SER A 331 -0.41 9.99 20.01
N TRP A 332 0.47 9.67 19.05
CA TRP A 332 1.54 8.69 19.27
C TRP A 332 2.60 9.23 20.23
N ARG A 333 3.00 10.50 20.08
CA ARG A 333 4.14 11.08 20.79
C ARG A 333 3.79 11.71 22.13
N THR A 334 2.57 12.23 22.31
CA THR A 334 2.22 13.01 23.51
C THR A 334 1.36 12.23 24.50
N PHE A 335 0.72 11.15 24.07
CA PHE A 335 -0.16 10.38 24.96
C PHE A 335 0.65 9.37 25.78
N ALA A 336 0.57 9.47 27.10
CA ALA A 336 1.40 8.70 28.04
C ALA A 336 1.31 7.17 27.82
N PHE A 337 0.10 6.65 27.57
CA PHE A 337 -0.08 5.23 27.25
C PHE A 337 0.69 4.82 25.99
N ASN A 338 0.58 5.59 24.90
CA ASN A 338 1.28 5.28 23.65
C ASN A 338 2.81 5.40 23.80
N GLN A 339 3.31 6.32 24.63
CA GLN A 339 4.74 6.38 24.97
C GLN A 339 5.20 5.11 25.69
N ALA A 340 4.43 4.59 26.65
CA ALA A 340 4.74 3.34 27.31
C ALA A 340 4.74 2.15 26.33
N VAL A 341 3.81 2.15 25.36
CA VAL A 341 3.77 1.16 24.28
C VAL A 341 4.99 1.26 23.36
N GLU A 342 5.44 2.47 23.02
CA GLU A 342 6.67 2.70 22.27
C GLU A 342 7.88 2.07 22.98
N GLN A 343 8.04 2.35 24.28
CA GLN A 343 9.13 1.78 25.07
C GLN A 343 9.06 0.25 25.15
N CYS A 344 7.86 -0.31 25.31
CA CYS A 344 7.64 -1.76 25.26
C CYS A 344 8.07 -2.36 23.92
N PHE A 345 7.67 -1.73 22.81
CA PHE A 345 8.06 -2.15 21.47
C PHE A 345 9.58 -2.12 21.28
N VAL A 346 10.22 -1.00 21.63
CA VAL A 346 11.67 -0.81 21.45
C VAL A 346 12.44 -1.83 22.27
N LYS A 347 12.08 -2.03 23.54
CA LYS A 347 12.68 -3.06 24.40
C LYS A 347 12.56 -4.45 23.77
N HIS A 348 11.38 -4.83 23.32
CA HIS A 348 11.16 -6.13 22.68
C HIS A 348 11.94 -6.26 21.36
N PHE A 349 11.95 -5.23 20.52
CA PHE A 349 12.67 -5.22 19.25
C PHE A 349 14.18 -5.38 19.46
N MET A 350 14.77 -4.66 20.42
CA MET A 350 16.19 -4.79 20.75
C MET A 350 16.54 -6.19 21.28
N GLN A 351 15.66 -6.81 22.07
CA GLN A 351 15.82 -8.21 22.47
C GLN A 351 15.79 -9.16 21.26
N CYS A 352 14.89 -8.94 20.30
CA CYS A 352 14.85 -9.73 19.07
C CYS A 352 16.14 -9.61 18.25
N VAL A 353 16.74 -8.41 18.20
CA VAL A 353 18.02 -8.15 17.54
C VAL A 353 19.16 -8.91 18.25
N GLN A 354 19.23 -8.82 19.58
CA GLN A 354 20.23 -9.55 20.39
C GLN A 354 20.10 -11.07 20.22
N ASN A 355 18.88 -11.58 20.12
CA ASN A 355 18.60 -13.00 19.89
C ASN A 355 18.81 -13.44 18.43
N GLY A 356 19.32 -12.56 17.56
CA GLY A 356 19.64 -12.90 16.17
C GLY A 356 18.42 -13.13 15.26
N ILE A 357 17.21 -12.72 15.67
CA ILE A 357 15.98 -12.98 14.90
C ILE A 357 16.02 -12.31 13.51
N PHE A 358 16.74 -11.20 13.37
CA PHE A 358 16.83 -10.43 12.12
C PHE A 358 18.10 -10.69 11.29
N ILE A 359 18.95 -11.65 11.67
CA ILE A 359 20.18 -11.98 10.93
C ILE A 359 19.86 -12.35 9.47
N ARG A 360 18.80 -13.14 9.26
CA ARG A 360 18.36 -13.56 7.91
C ARG A 360 17.85 -12.41 7.04
N SER A 361 17.46 -11.29 7.64
CA SER A 361 17.01 -10.10 6.91
C SER A 361 18.18 -9.28 6.35
N GLY A 362 19.43 -9.60 6.72
CA GLY A 362 20.61 -8.82 6.35
C GLY A 362 20.67 -7.46 7.04
N LEU A 363 20.07 -7.33 8.24
CA LEU A 363 20.10 -6.10 9.04
C LEU A 363 21.41 -6.05 9.84
N PRO A 364 22.34 -5.11 9.55
CA PRO A 364 23.59 -4.99 10.31
C PRO A 364 23.30 -4.58 11.75
N GLN A 365 23.85 -5.30 12.73
CA GLN A 365 23.51 -5.11 14.14
C GLN A 365 23.97 -3.75 14.66
N GLU A 366 25.12 -3.27 14.19
CA GLU A 366 25.70 -1.96 14.45
C GLU A 366 24.84 -0.81 13.92
N PHE A 367 23.99 -1.07 12.93
CA PHE A 367 23.08 -0.05 12.40
C PHE A 367 21.85 0.14 13.31
N VAL A 368 21.52 -0.83 14.15
CA VAL A 368 20.30 -0.83 14.96
C VAL A 368 20.54 -0.12 16.30
N THR A 369 20.14 1.14 16.37
CA THR A 369 20.09 1.91 17.63
C THR A 369 18.65 2.13 18.08
N LYS A 370 18.44 2.42 19.36
CA LYS A 370 17.09 2.65 19.92
C LYS A 370 16.40 3.82 19.21
N GLU A 371 17.14 4.89 18.94
CA GLU A 371 16.66 6.12 18.32
C GLU A 371 16.18 5.86 16.89
N ARG A 372 16.95 5.08 16.11
CA ARG A 372 16.56 4.68 14.74
C ARG A 372 15.33 3.78 14.74
N VAL A 373 15.20 2.89 15.72
CA VAL A 373 14.01 2.04 15.89
C VAL A 373 12.79 2.89 16.25
N ILE A 374 12.91 3.83 17.20
CA ILE A 374 11.84 4.78 17.57
C ILE A 374 11.41 5.59 16.36
N HIS A 375 12.35 6.19 15.63
CA HIS A 375 12.04 6.99 14.45
C HIS A 375 11.33 6.16 13.37
N SER A 376 11.87 4.96 13.07
CA SER A 376 11.25 4.07 12.09
C SER A 376 9.86 3.58 12.53
N LEU A 377 9.65 3.36 13.83
CA LEU A 377 8.37 2.97 14.40
C LEU A 377 7.38 4.11 14.32
N GLY A 378 7.75 5.33 14.72
CA GLY A 378 6.89 6.51 14.66
C GLY A 378 6.35 6.75 13.25
N ARG A 379 7.22 6.75 12.23
CA ARG A 379 6.79 6.85 10.82
C ARG A 379 5.83 5.75 10.41
N HIS A 380 6.01 4.54 10.95
CA HIS A 380 5.10 3.44 10.68
C HIS A 380 3.75 3.61 11.36
N VAL A 381 3.75 3.99 12.64
CA VAL A 381 2.53 4.23 13.42
C VAL A 381 1.72 5.35 12.80
N ASP A 382 2.33 6.45 12.35
CA ASP A 382 1.63 7.53 11.66
C ASP A 382 0.91 7.03 10.39
N TYR A 383 1.58 6.17 9.61
CA TYR A 383 0.94 5.48 8.48
C TYR A 383 -0.25 4.63 8.93
N VAL A 384 -0.09 3.79 9.96
CA VAL A 384 -1.17 2.92 10.47
C VAL A 384 -2.34 3.73 11.05
N ARG A 385 -2.06 4.83 11.77
CA ARG A 385 -3.07 5.76 12.29
C ARG A 385 -3.89 6.37 11.16
N ARG A 386 -3.24 6.83 10.09
CA ARG A 386 -3.93 7.36 8.90
C ARG A 386 -4.84 6.31 8.26
N GLU A 387 -4.37 5.08 8.07
CA GLU A 387 -5.19 3.98 7.54
C GLU A 387 -6.36 3.63 8.48
N TYR A 388 -6.11 3.58 9.79
CA TYR A 388 -7.13 3.32 10.81
C TYR A 388 -8.21 4.41 10.83
N ARG A 389 -7.82 5.69 10.79
CA ARG A 389 -8.73 6.82 10.66
C ARG A 389 -9.51 6.77 9.34
N GLN A 390 -8.87 6.44 8.22
CA GLN A 390 -9.56 6.27 6.95
C GLN A 390 -10.64 5.19 7.05
N ILE A 391 -10.37 4.06 7.69
CA ILE A 391 -11.35 2.98 7.89
C ILE A 391 -12.53 3.47 8.72
N ASN A 392 -12.25 4.16 9.83
CA ASN A 392 -13.29 4.66 10.74
C ASN A 392 -14.10 5.82 10.14
N ALA A 393 -13.48 6.71 9.37
CA ALA A 393 -14.14 7.78 8.64
C ALA A 393 -14.93 7.25 7.43
N SER A 394 -14.43 6.20 6.78
CA SER A 394 -15.05 5.56 5.60
C SER A 394 -16.32 4.75 5.91
N LYS A 395 -16.85 4.82 7.14
CA LYS A 395 -18.20 4.35 7.44
C LYS A 395 -19.24 5.02 6.52
N SER A 396 -18.97 6.22 6.01
CA SER A 396 -19.67 6.73 4.83
C SER A 396 -19.11 6.10 3.54
N LYS A 397 -19.90 5.23 2.90
CA LYS A 397 -19.57 4.64 1.58
C LYS A 397 -19.16 5.70 0.55
N GLN A 398 -19.75 6.89 0.63
CA GLN A 398 -19.52 8.00 -0.29
C GLN A 398 -18.09 8.56 -0.19
N LYS A 399 -17.63 8.88 1.03
CA LYS A 399 -16.26 9.41 1.26
C LYS A 399 -15.18 8.43 0.80
N ARG A 400 -15.45 7.11 0.88
CA ARG A 400 -14.56 6.08 0.35
C ARG A 400 -14.48 6.10 -1.17
N ILE A 401 -15.61 6.24 -1.86
CA ILE A 401 -15.67 6.32 -3.32
C ILE A 401 -14.88 7.53 -3.81
N GLU A 402 -15.11 8.69 -3.20
CA GLU A 402 -14.40 9.95 -3.52
C GLU A 402 -12.89 9.82 -3.31
N MET A 403 -12.45 9.23 -2.19
CA MET A 403 -11.04 9.00 -1.92
C MET A 403 -10.39 8.06 -2.96
N LEU A 404 -11.09 6.99 -3.36
CA LEU A 404 -10.60 6.06 -4.38
C LEU A 404 -10.54 6.73 -5.76
N GLN A 405 -11.53 7.56 -6.10
CA GLN A 405 -11.53 8.36 -7.32
C GLN A 405 -10.35 9.34 -7.33
N HIS A 406 -10.12 10.06 -6.23
CA HIS A 406 -8.98 10.98 -6.10
C HIS A 406 -7.64 10.26 -6.23
N LYS A 407 -7.46 9.11 -5.54
CA LYS A 407 -6.26 8.26 -5.67
C LYS A 407 -6.05 7.78 -7.11
N ALA A 408 -7.11 7.35 -7.79
CA ALA A 408 -7.05 6.94 -9.20
C ALA A 408 -6.67 8.11 -10.11
N GLN A 409 -7.26 9.29 -9.91
CA GLN A 409 -6.91 10.51 -10.65
C GLN A 409 -5.44 10.88 -10.47
N ASN A 410 -4.90 10.85 -9.25
CA ASN A 410 -3.49 11.15 -8.98
C ASN A 410 -2.55 10.10 -9.59
N ALA A 411 -2.90 8.82 -9.51
CA ALA A 411 -2.14 7.76 -10.19
C ALA A 411 -2.13 7.95 -11.72
N HIS A 412 -3.24 8.39 -12.31
CA HIS A 412 -3.32 8.72 -13.72
C HIS A 412 -2.43 9.91 -14.08
N LYS A 413 -2.48 10.99 -13.30
CA LYS A 413 -1.61 12.16 -13.48
C LYS A 413 -0.12 11.78 -13.46
N SER A 414 0.30 10.93 -12.53
CA SER A 414 1.67 10.41 -12.49
C SER A 414 2.02 9.59 -13.74
N THR A 415 1.11 8.70 -14.16
CA THR A 415 1.32 7.88 -15.36
C THR A 415 1.40 8.73 -16.63
N LEU A 416 0.61 9.81 -16.69
CA LEU A 416 0.62 10.77 -17.78
C LEU A 416 1.94 11.53 -17.85
N LEU A 417 2.47 12.00 -16.71
CA LEU A 417 3.80 12.62 -16.66
C LEU A 417 4.87 11.65 -17.17
N ASP A 418 4.87 10.40 -16.70
CA ASP A 418 5.80 9.36 -17.16
C ASP A 418 5.69 9.10 -18.67
N SER A 419 4.47 9.11 -19.21
CA SER A 419 4.26 8.94 -20.65
C SER A 419 4.87 10.08 -21.47
N ARG A 420 4.80 11.31 -20.96
CA ARG A 420 5.39 12.51 -21.57
C ARG A 420 6.90 12.50 -21.49
N PHE A 421 7.47 12.04 -20.37
CA PHE A 421 8.90 11.77 -20.27
C PHE A 421 9.36 10.80 -21.36
N LYS A 422 8.64 9.68 -21.55
CA LYS A 422 8.96 8.70 -22.61
C LYS A 422 8.84 9.31 -24.01
N ALA A 423 7.82 10.14 -24.26
CA ALA A 423 7.66 10.83 -25.54
C ALA A 423 8.83 11.77 -25.84
N CYS A 424 9.23 12.61 -24.87
CA CYS A 424 10.39 13.49 -25.01
C CYS A 424 11.68 12.70 -25.23
N GLY A 425 11.93 11.65 -24.44
CA GLY A 425 13.14 10.84 -24.54
C GLY A 425 13.26 10.07 -25.86
N SER A 426 12.14 9.82 -26.55
CA SER A 426 12.11 9.09 -27.81
C SER A 426 12.61 9.88 -29.03
N ARG A 427 12.70 11.22 -28.93
CA ARG A 427 13.14 12.09 -30.03
C ARG A 427 14.27 13.00 -29.57
N ALA A 428 15.41 12.97 -30.26
CA ALA A 428 16.58 13.76 -29.90
C ALA A 428 16.27 15.27 -29.77
N SER A 429 15.43 15.81 -30.67
CA SER A 429 15.02 17.23 -30.64
C SER A 429 14.19 17.63 -29.41
N LEU A 430 13.59 16.66 -28.71
CA LEU A 430 12.75 16.91 -27.53
C LEU A 430 13.48 16.65 -26.20
N GLN A 431 14.66 16.03 -26.22
CA GLN A 431 15.40 15.68 -25.00
C GLN A 431 15.73 16.89 -24.11
N ARG A 432 15.96 18.07 -24.71
CA ARG A 432 16.16 19.31 -23.94
C ARG A 432 14.98 19.63 -23.01
N HIS A 433 13.75 19.34 -23.44
CA HIS A 433 12.55 19.59 -22.66
C HIS A 433 12.37 18.56 -21.53
N GLU A 434 12.89 17.34 -21.70
CA GLU A 434 12.91 16.36 -20.63
C GLU A 434 13.71 16.86 -19.41
N ASN A 435 14.91 17.36 -19.67
CA ASN A 435 15.86 17.74 -18.61
C ASN A 435 15.63 19.14 -18.04
N ASN A 436 15.03 20.05 -18.81
CA ASN A 436 14.86 21.43 -18.37
C ASN A 436 13.42 21.74 -17.92
N LEU A 437 12.42 21.10 -18.53
CA LEU A 437 11.02 21.42 -18.29
C LEU A 437 10.30 20.32 -17.51
N LEU A 438 10.28 19.08 -18.02
CA LEU A 438 9.51 18.00 -17.40
C LEU A 438 10.03 17.61 -16.01
N VAL A 439 11.33 17.76 -15.76
CA VAL A 439 11.92 17.48 -14.44
C VAL A 439 11.42 18.43 -13.33
N LEU A 440 10.92 19.61 -13.72
CA LEU A 440 10.37 20.60 -12.80
C LEU A 440 8.88 20.38 -12.54
N LEU A 441 8.23 19.53 -13.34
CA LEU A 441 6.82 19.22 -13.20
C LEU A 441 6.65 18.01 -12.27
N ASP A 442 5.62 18.08 -11.44
CA ASP A 442 5.14 16.97 -10.65
C ASP A 442 3.86 16.38 -11.27
N ALA A 443 3.32 15.34 -10.64
CA ALA A 443 2.05 14.77 -11.09
C ALA A 443 0.91 15.79 -10.92
N THR A 444 0.93 16.66 -9.89
CA THR A 444 -0.16 17.61 -9.64
C THR A 444 -0.29 18.67 -10.74
N ALA A 445 0.83 19.05 -11.37
CA ALA A 445 0.94 19.91 -12.54
C ALA A 445 0.33 19.31 -13.82
N MET A 446 0.05 18.01 -13.84
CA MET A 446 -0.61 17.38 -14.98
C MET A 446 -2.10 17.69 -14.97
N SER A 447 -2.63 17.96 -16.16
CA SER A 447 -4.07 18.19 -16.33
C SER A 447 -4.87 17.00 -15.84
N GLY A 448 -5.87 17.27 -14.99
CA GLY A 448 -6.79 16.26 -14.49
C GLY A 448 -7.71 15.78 -15.61
N ASP A 449 -7.94 14.47 -15.63
CA ASP A 449 -8.97 13.86 -16.48
C ASP A 449 -10.23 13.71 -15.62
N GLU A 450 -11.32 14.38 -16.00
CA GLU A 450 -12.63 14.10 -15.39
C GLU A 450 -13.23 12.86 -16.08
N THR A 451 -13.58 11.86 -15.28
CA THR A 451 -14.31 10.65 -15.70
C THR A 451 -15.80 10.94 -15.84
N ASP A 452 -16.19 12.09 -16.38
CA ASP A 452 -17.58 12.54 -16.28
C ASP A 452 -18.56 11.62 -16.99
N ASN A 453 -18.11 10.86 -17.99
CA ASN A 453 -18.89 9.76 -18.57
C ASN A 453 -17.90 8.77 -19.19
N GLU A 454 -17.54 7.69 -18.49
CA GLU A 454 -16.90 6.54 -19.17
C GLU A 454 -17.95 5.95 -20.12
N VAL A 455 -17.99 6.45 -21.35
CA VAL A 455 -18.70 5.78 -22.45
C VAL A 455 -18.10 4.38 -22.53
N GLN A 456 -18.95 3.37 -22.34
CA GLN A 456 -18.51 1.97 -22.39
C GLN A 456 -17.97 1.68 -23.80
N GLY A 457 -16.64 1.66 -23.93
CA GLY A 457 -15.97 1.43 -25.20
C GLY A 457 -14.48 1.73 -25.11
N ALA A 458 -13.66 0.89 -25.75
CA ALA A 458 -12.25 1.18 -25.98
C ALA A 458 -12.09 1.87 -27.35
N PRO A 459 -11.27 2.92 -27.46
CA PRO A 459 -10.45 3.54 -26.41
C PRO A 459 -11.26 4.51 -25.53
N LYS A 460 -10.97 4.49 -24.23
CA LYS A 460 -11.60 5.40 -23.26
C LYS A 460 -11.24 6.86 -23.58
N THR A 461 -12.25 7.71 -23.56
CA THR A 461 -12.16 9.14 -23.87
C THR A 461 -12.35 9.97 -22.61
N TYR A 462 -11.52 10.99 -22.41
CA TYR A 462 -11.55 11.84 -21.22
C TYR A 462 -11.57 13.32 -21.59
N LEU A 463 -12.33 14.11 -20.82
CA LEU A 463 -12.30 15.56 -20.90
C LEU A 463 -11.14 16.08 -20.04
N ILE A 464 -10.25 16.83 -20.67
CA ILE A 464 -9.08 17.40 -19.98
C ILE A 464 -9.50 18.71 -19.32
N SER A 465 -9.35 18.82 -18.00
CA SER A 465 -9.40 20.11 -17.32
C SER A 465 -8.00 20.73 -17.23
N ARG A 466 -7.83 21.95 -17.73
CA ARG A 466 -6.53 22.64 -17.71
C ARG A 466 -6.27 23.31 -16.36
N PRO A 467 -5.05 23.28 -15.81
CA PRO A 467 -4.72 24.17 -14.70
C PRO A 467 -4.62 25.62 -15.19
N HIS A 468 -5.04 26.58 -14.37
CA HIS A 468 -5.08 28.01 -14.73
C HIS A 468 -3.72 28.58 -15.14
N TRP A 469 -2.66 28.16 -14.47
CA TRP A 469 -1.31 28.66 -14.69
C TRP A 469 -0.70 28.24 -16.04
N GLN A 470 -1.26 27.23 -16.71
CA GLN A 470 -0.68 26.68 -17.93
C GLN A 470 -1.03 27.55 -19.14
N SER A 471 0.00 28.08 -19.81
CA SER A 471 -0.19 28.86 -21.04
C SER A 471 -0.76 28.01 -22.19
N PRO A 472 -1.43 28.62 -23.18
CA PRO A 472 -1.90 27.91 -24.38
C PRO A 472 -0.80 27.13 -25.11
N GLU A 473 0.41 27.69 -25.21
CA GLU A 473 1.57 27.08 -25.88
C GLU A 473 2.05 25.83 -25.13
N MET A 474 2.13 25.94 -23.80
CA MET A 474 2.50 24.81 -22.94
C MET A 474 1.45 23.69 -23.01
N LYS A 475 0.16 24.05 -23.06
CA LYS A 475 -0.93 23.09 -23.28
C LYS A 475 -0.76 22.36 -24.62
N ASP A 476 -0.51 23.09 -25.70
CA ASP A 476 -0.37 22.51 -27.04
C ASP A 476 0.89 21.66 -27.15
N PHE A 477 1.99 22.08 -26.52
CA PHE A 477 3.19 21.28 -26.38
C PHE A 477 2.91 19.95 -25.68
N MET A 478 2.23 19.97 -24.53
CA MET A 478 1.86 18.77 -23.79
C MET A 478 0.96 17.82 -24.60
N ARG A 479 0.04 18.36 -25.41
CA ARG A 479 -0.80 17.57 -26.33
C ARG A 479 0.01 16.93 -27.46
N LYS A 480 1.00 17.66 -28.00
CA LYS A 480 1.93 17.09 -28.99
C LYS A 480 2.70 15.91 -28.38
N LEU A 481 3.15 16.00 -27.14
CA LEU A 481 3.77 14.87 -26.45
C LEU A 481 2.82 13.67 -26.29
N ASP A 482 1.56 13.92 -25.91
CA ASP A 482 0.54 12.86 -25.79
C ASP A 482 0.26 12.19 -27.17
N HIS A 483 0.36 12.92 -28.29
CA HIS A 483 0.28 12.36 -29.64
C HIS A 483 1.49 11.49 -29.99
N ILE A 484 2.71 11.98 -29.73
CA ILE A 484 3.96 11.23 -29.95
C ILE A 484 3.97 9.94 -29.13
N TYR A 485 3.52 9.99 -27.87
CA TYR A 485 3.42 8.79 -27.04
C TYR A 485 2.47 7.74 -27.66
N ARG A 486 1.33 8.16 -28.18
CA ARG A 486 0.37 7.27 -28.86
C ARG A 486 0.94 6.67 -30.14
N GLU A 487 1.63 7.47 -30.93
CA GLU A 487 2.33 7.00 -32.14
C GLU A 487 3.36 5.93 -31.78
N ASN A 488 4.22 6.20 -30.80
CA ASN A 488 5.21 5.24 -30.30
C ASN A 488 4.59 3.98 -29.71
N TRP A 489 3.44 4.09 -29.03
CA TRP A 489 2.75 2.92 -28.48
C TRP A 489 2.15 2.04 -29.58
N ARG A 490 1.55 2.66 -30.60
CA ARG A 490 0.94 1.96 -31.76
C ARG A 490 2.01 1.30 -32.63
N ASN A 491 3.12 2.02 -32.86
CA ASN A 491 4.20 1.63 -33.76
C ASN A 491 5.55 1.67 -33.04
N PRO A 492 5.81 0.79 -32.05
CA PRO A 492 7.07 0.85 -31.32
C PRO A 492 8.24 0.45 -32.23
N HIS A 493 9.20 1.35 -32.40
CA HIS A 493 10.36 1.10 -33.26
C HIS A 493 11.14 -0.15 -32.82
N GLY A 494 11.29 -1.10 -33.75
CA GLY A 494 12.05 -2.33 -33.54
C GLY A 494 11.45 -3.30 -32.51
N ARG A 495 10.17 -3.15 -32.16
CA ARG A 495 9.47 -4.04 -31.22
C ARG A 495 8.06 -4.34 -31.70
N ARG A 496 7.46 -5.40 -31.17
CA ARG A 496 6.02 -5.66 -31.33
C ARG A 496 5.22 -4.58 -30.61
N ALA A 497 4.02 -4.27 -31.10
CA ALA A 497 3.04 -3.42 -30.43
C ALA A 497 2.98 -3.73 -28.92
N THR A 498 2.99 -2.68 -28.10
CA THR A 498 3.02 -2.83 -26.64
C THR A 498 1.71 -3.49 -26.19
N ALA A 499 1.80 -4.67 -25.59
CA ALA A 499 0.61 -5.35 -25.05
C ALA A 499 -0.03 -4.51 -23.93
N GLY A 500 -1.36 -4.51 -23.87
CA GLY A 500 -2.14 -3.79 -22.86
C GLY A 500 -3.16 -2.83 -23.47
N ASN A 501 -3.78 -2.02 -22.60
CA ASN A 501 -4.78 -1.04 -23.02
C ASN A 501 -4.13 0.09 -23.84
N ALA A 502 -4.80 0.49 -24.92
CA ALA A 502 -4.38 1.63 -25.72
C ALA A 502 -4.34 2.91 -24.86
N PRO A 503 -3.38 3.82 -25.11
CA PRO A 503 -3.36 5.10 -24.42
C PRO A 503 -4.67 5.85 -24.68
N ARG A 504 -5.14 6.50 -23.63
CA ARG A 504 -6.45 7.17 -23.61
C ARG A 504 -6.50 8.31 -24.63
N ILE A 505 -7.68 8.53 -25.19
CA ILE A 505 -7.94 9.70 -26.02
C ILE A 505 -8.36 10.84 -25.10
N ARG A 506 -7.66 11.96 -25.21
CA ARG A 506 -7.89 13.13 -24.35
C ARG A 506 -8.46 14.25 -25.20
N ILE A 507 -9.68 14.69 -24.89
CA ILE A 507 -10.41 15.72 -25.61
C ILE A 507 -10.28 17.05 -24.88
N ALA A 508 -10.09 18.12 -25.66
CA ALA A 508 -10.04 19.46 -25.14
C ALA A 508 -11.37 19.83 -24.45
N SER A 509 -11.30 20.28 -23.20
CA SER A 509 -12.42 20.95 -22.55
C SER A 509 -12.06 22.43 -22.35
N ASN A 510 -13.10 23.26 -22.24
CA ASN A 510 -12.97 24.64 -21.78
C ASN A 510 -12.88 24.74 -20.25
N ARG A 511 -13.00 23.60 -19.55
CA ARG A 511 -12.88 23.54 -18.09
C ARG A 511 -11.46 23.85 -17.65
N CYS A 512 -11.39 24.68 -16.63
CA CYS A 512 -10.16 25.15 -16.03
C CYS A 512 -10.25 24.88 -14.53
N LYS A 513 -9.19 24.35 -13.94
CA LYS A 513 -9.07 24.15 -12.49
C LYS A 513 -8.09 25.16 -11.90
N PRO A 514 -8.38 25.69 -10.70
CA PRO A 514 -7.37 26.40 -9.94
C PRO A 514 -6.17 25.47 -9.71
N GLY A 515 -4.98 26.06 -9.67
CA GLY A 515 -3.75 25.32 -9.44
C GLY A 515 -2.57 26.28 -9.48
N HIS A 516 -1.49 25.90 -8.81
CA HIS A 516 -0.27 26.70 -8.72
C HIS A 516 0.77 26.23 -9.73
N ALA A 517 1.53 27.18 -10.28
CA ALA A 517 2.67 26.85 -11.12
C ALA A 517 3.75 26.15 -10.27
N PRO A 518 4.31 25.02 -10.72
CA PRO A 518 5.43 24.38 -10.06
C PRO A 518 6.60 25.35 -9.83
N ARG A 519 7.26 25.21 -8.68
CA ARG A 519 8.44 26.02 -8.34
C ARG A 519 9.54 25.84 -9.39
N GLY A 520 10.10 26.96 -9.88
CA GLY A 520 11.18 26.98 -10.88
C GLY A 520 10.74 27.08 -12.34
N LEU A 521 9.43 27.17 -12.61
CA LEU A 521 8.92 27.51 -13.95
C LEU A 521 8.77 29.01 -14.20
N TRP A 522 8.90 29.84 -13.16
CA TRP A 522 8.76 31.29 -13.19
C TRP A 522 9.96 31.94 -12.51
#